data_AF-A0AAP0RYV2-F1
#
_entry.id   AF-A0AAP0RYV2-F1
#
_cell.length_a   1.000
_cell.length_b   1.000
_cell.length_c   1.000
_cell.angle_alpha   90.00
_cell.angle_beta   90.00
_cell.angle_gamma   90.00
#
_symmetry.space_group_name_H-M   'P 1'
#
loop_
_entity.id
_entity.type
_entity.pdbx_description
1 polymer ?
#
loop_
_entity_poly.entity_id
_entity_poly.type
_entity_poly.pdbx_seq_one_letter_code
_entity_poly.pdbx_strand_id
1 'polypeptide(L)'
;MTTSQCFENPPSLSSECGDGCVQELGGLKTYITGPHDSKLAILLISDVFGYDAPNLRIKGMKMQRMVVVKLARSDDIQAAVLLHPGPITVDEINEVKTPISILGAEIDRASPPEKLKQFGEILSGKSEVDCFVKIFPGVSHGWTVRYSLEDESAVKSAEEAHGDMLNWFTKCVK
;
A
#
# COMPACT_ATOMS: atom_id res chain seq x y z
N MET A 1 20.07 -17.15 5.00
CA MET A 1 19.28 -17.58 3.83
C MET A 1 18.03 -16.70 3.77
N THR A 2 17.92 -15.84 2.76
CA THR A 2 16.70 -15.09 2.44
C THR A 2 15.67 -16.07 1.89
N THR A 3 14.56 -16.29 2.60
CA THR A 3 13.47 -17.14 2.13
C THR A 3 12.78 -16.45 0.94
N SER A 4 12.55 -17.20 -0.13
CA SER A 4 12.02 -16.78 -1.44
C SER A 4 10.53 -16.41 -1.46
N GLN A 5 9.94 -16.11 -0.29
CA GLN A 5 8.50 -15.90 -0.11
C GLN A 5 7.94 -14.75 -0.97
N CYS A 6 8.79 -13.78 -1.38
CA CYS A 6 8.42 -12.72 -2.33
C CYS A 6 8.00 -13.22 -3.73
N PHE A 7 8.30 -14.47 -4.10
CA PHE A 7 8.03 -15.03 -5.43
C PHE A 7 6.93 -16.09 -5.44
N GLU A 8 6.37 -16.46 -4.29
CA GLU A 8 5.31 -17.45 -4.19
C GLU A 8 3.96 -16.80 -4.53
N ASN A 9 3.06 -17.58 -5.16
CA ASN A 9 1.69 -17.20 -5.54
C ASN A 9 1.59 -15.83 -6.24
N PRO A 10 2.20 -15.65 -7.43
CA PRO A 10 2.03 -14.41 -8.17
C PRO A 10 0.53 -14.17 -8.48
N PRO A 11 0.03 -12.93 -8.36
CA PRO A 11 -1.37 -12.64 -8.67
C PRO A 11 -1.71 -13.06 -10.09
N SER A 12 -2.88 -13.66 -10.27
CA SER A 12 -3.40 -13.98 -11.60
C SER A 12 -3.78 -12.69 -12.34
N LEU A 13 -3.40 -12.60 -13.60
CA LEU A 13 -3.74 -11.46 -14.45
C LEU A 13 -5.20 -11.59 -14.89
N SER A 14 -6.12 -10.90 -14.21
CA SER A 14 -7.51 -10.78 -14.67
C SER A 14 -7.66 -9.58 -15.61
N SER A 15 -8.39 -9.79 -16.71
CA SER A 15 -8.77 -8.73 -17.66
C SER A 15 -9.93 -7.86 -17.17
N GLU A 16 -10.47 -8.14 -15.98
CA GLU A 16 -11.65 -7.49 -15.38
C GLU A 16 -11.22 -6.36 -14.43
N CYS A 17 -10.44 -5.41 -14.91
CA CYS A 17 -10.05 -4.25 -14.12
C CYS A 17 -10.50 -2.96 -14.79
N GLY A 18 -11.01 -2.03 -13.99
CA GLY A 18 -11.72 -0.84 -14.45
C GLY A 18 -10.94 0.00 -15.45
N ASP A 19 -11.66 0.65 -16.37
CA ASP A 19 -11.09 1.53 -17.41
C ASP A 19 -10.08 2.52 -16.82
N GLY A 20 -8.86 2.53 -17.36
CA GLY A 20 -7.76 3.39 -16.93
C GLY A 20 -6.59 3.36 -17.90
N CYS A 21 -5.60 4.22 -17.68
CA CYS A 21 -4.40 4.28 -18.52
C CYS A 21 -3.13 4.48 -17.69
N VAL A 22 -2.01 3.95 -18.19
CA VAL A 22 -0.70 4.17 -17.56
C VAL A 22 -0.14 5.52 -18.01
N GLN A 23 0.12 6.41 -17.06
CA GLN A 23 0.72 7.73 -17.29
C GLN A 23 1.96 7.92 -16.40
N GLU A 24 2.74 8.97 -16.65
CA GLU A 24 3.88 9.33 -15.81
C GLU A 24 3.47 10.40 -14.78
N LEU A 25 3.50 10.06 -13.49
CA LEU A 25 3.24 10.96 -12.38
C LEU A 25 4.45 11.01 -11.45
N GLY A 26 5.01 12.20 -11.21
CA GLY A 26 6.19 12.36 -10.34
C GLY A 26 7.41 11.57 -10.81
N GLY A 27 7.56 11.34 -12.13
CA GLY A 27 8.64 10.54 -12.72
C GLY A 27 8.43 9.02 -12.63
N LEU A 28 7.22 8.56 -12.29
CA LEU A 28 6.89 7.16 -12.10
C LEU A 28 5.74 6.77 -13.02
N LYS A 29 5.85 5.59 -13.64
CA LYS A 29 4.72 5.00 -14.38
C LYS A 29 3.64 4.60 -13.38
N THR A 30 2.45 5.15 -13.53
CA THR A 30 1.32 4.97 -12.61
C THR A 30 0.07 4.63 -13.42
N TYR A 31 -0.70 3.62 -12.99
CA TYR A 31 -2.01 3.34 -13.56
C TYR A 31 -3.02 4.33 -12.99
N ILE A 32 -3.63 5.14 -13.85
CA ILE A 32 -4.62 6.15 -13.46
C ILE A 32 -5.98 5.70 -13.96
N THR A 33 -6.95 5.70 -13.06
CA THR A 33 -8.37 5.49 -13.38
C THR A 33 -9.17 6.63 -12.75
N GLY A 34 -10.30 6.98 -13.38
CA GLY A 34 -11.18 8.08 -12.96
C GLY A 34 -11.14 9.30 -13.90
N PRO A 35 -11.96 10.34 -13.60
CA PRO A 35 -12.10 11.53 -14.43
C PRO A 35 -10.83 12.38 -14.47
N HIS A 36 -10.41 12.82 -15.67
CA HIS A 36 -9.20 13.65 -15.87
C HIS A 36 -9.32 15.07 -15.29
N ASP A 37 -10.53 15.55 -15.06
CA ASP A 37 -10.83 16.84 -14.45
C ASP A 37 -10.97 16.76 -12.92
N SER A 38 -10.75 15.58 -12.35
CA SER A 38 -10.73 15.41 -10.89
C SER A 38 -9.59 16.23 -10.29
N LYS A 39 -9.92 17.03 -9.28
CA LYS A 39 -8.94 17.73 -8.43
C LYS A 39 -8.41 16.84 -7.30
N LEU A 40 -8.89 15.61 -7.21
CA LEU A 40 -8.68 14.69 -6.10
C LEU A 40 -8.08 13.39 -6.63
N ALA A 41 -7.01 12.92 -5.99
CA ALA A 41 -6.35 11.67 -6.31
C ALA A 41 -6.25 10.77 -5.07
N ILE A 42 -6.52 9.48 -5.30
CA ILE A 42 -6.27 8.40 -4.35
C ILE A 42 -5.04 7.64 -4.85
N LEU A 43 -4.07 7.41 -3.97
CA LEU A 43 -2.89 6.62 -4.30
C LEU A 43 -2.91 5.30 -3.55
N LEU A 44 -2.84 4.21 -4.32
CA LEU A 44 -2.76 2.84 -3.81
C LEU A 44 -1.39 2.26 -4.18
N ILE A 45 -0.62 1.82 -3.19
CA ILE A 45 0.68 1.18 -3.40
C ILE A 45 0.70 -0.17 -2.68
N SER A 46 0.74 -1.23 -3.46
CA SER A 46 1.03 -2.60 -3.01
C SER A 46 2.39 -3.01 -3.53
N ASP A 47 3.21 -3.69 -2.71
CA ASP A 47 4.50 -4.24 -3.14
C ASP A 47 4.29 -5.39 -4.15
N VAL A 48 4.28 -5.05 -5.44
CA VAL A 48 4.29 -6.03 -6.52
C VAL A 48 5.72 -6.22 -7.04
N PHE A 49 6.40 -7.23 -6.51
CA PHE A 49 7.38 -8.02 -7.27
C PHE A 49 6.63 -8.91 -8.28
N GLY A 50 6.29 -8.40 -9.46
CA GLY A 50 5.57 -9.19 -10.46
C GLY A 50 5.53 -8.50 -11.82
N TYR A 51 6.10 -9.16 -12.83
CA TYR A 51 6.05 -8.72 -14.23
C TYR A 51 4.61 -8.81 -14.76
N ASP A 52 4.19 -7.76 -15.47
CA ASP A 52 2.96 -7.63 -16.26
C ASP A 52 1.60 -7.73 -15.53
N ALA A 53 1.41 -7.05 -14.40
CA ALA A 53 0.07 -6.61 -13.98
C ALA A 53 -0.35 -5.35 -14.77
N PRO A 54 -1.35 -5.39 -15.68
CA PRO A 54 -1.71 -4.23 -16.51
C PRO A 54 -2.20 -3.03 -15.68
N ASN A 55 -2.79 -3.29 -14.50
CA ASN A 55 -3.35 -2.27 -13.60
C ASN A 55 -2.36 -1.84 -12.50
N LEU A 56 -1.16 -2.42 -12.48
CA LEU A 56 -0.07 -2.11 -11.53
C LEU A 56 1.28 -2.02 -12.25
N ARG A 57 1.26 -1.48 -13.47
CA ARG A 57 2.40 -1.49 -14.38
C ARG A 57 3.42 -0.39 -14.05
N ILE A 58 4.20 -0.59 -12.98
CA ILE A 58 5.44 0.17 -12.76
C ILE A 58 6.62 -0.71 -13.19
N LYS A 59 7.13 -0.49 -14.41
CA LYS A 59 8.43 -1.05 -14.83
C LYS A 59 9.54 -0.38 -14.02
N GLY A 60 9.97 -1.01 -12.94
CA GLY A 60 11.06 -0.52 -12.10
C GLY A 60 11.10 -1.21 -10.75
N MET A 61 11.79 -2.35 -10.68
CA MET A 61 12.14 -3.00 -9.42
C MET A 61 12.92 -2.02 -8.53
N LYS A 62 12.62 -2.01 -7.22
CA LYS A 62 13.36 -1.35 -6.12
C LYS A 62 12.89 0.03 -5.62
N MET A 63 11.83 0.65 -6.16
CA MET A 63 11.47 2.05 -5.82
C MET A 63 10.00 2.36 -5.47
N GLN A 64 9.10 1.39 -5.30
CA GLN A 64 7.69 1.70 -4.97
C GLN A 64 7.50 2.27 -3.54
N ARG A 65 8.45 2.02 -2.62
CA ARG A 65 8.46 2.53 -1.24
C ARG A 65 8.64 4.05 -1.11
N MET A 66 9.40 4.66 -2.03
CA MET A 66 9.75 6.09 -1.95
C MET A 66 8.59 7.00 -2.35
N VAL A 67 7.53 6.45 -2.94
CA VAL A 67 6.51 7.21 -3.65
C VAL A 67 5.41 7.63 -2.70
N VAL A 68 4.85 6.73 -1.88
CA VAL A 68 3.79 7.10 -0.93
C VAL A 68 4.28 8.09 0.08
N VAL A 69 5.41 7.82 0.75
CA VAL A 69 5.86 8.71 1.81
C VAL A 69 6.26 10.06 1.24
N LYS A 70 6.84 10.12 0.02
CA LYS A 70 7.13 11.41 -0.62
C LYS A 70 5.88 12.14 -1.09
N LEU A 71 4.88 11.44 -1.63
CA LEU A 71 3.63 12.06 -2.05
C LEU A 71 2.74 12.45 -0.86
N ALA A 72 2.81 11.70 0.24
CA ALA A 72 2.17 12.06 1.50
C ALA A 72 2.86 13.23 2.21
N ARG A 73 3.98 13.75 1.67
CA ARG A 73 4.57 15.05 2.05
C ARG A 73 4.03 16.21 1.22
N SER A 74 3.31 15.93 0.14
CA SER A 74 2.75 16.90 -0.80
C SER A 74 1.24 17.03 -0.61
N ASP A 75 0.68 18.11 -1.13
CA ASP A 75 -0.77 18.38 -1.08
C ASP A 75 -1.52 17.74 -2.27
N ASP A 76 -0.83 16.89 -3.06
CA ASP A 76 -1.33 16.31 -4.31
C ASP A 76 -2.24 15.08 -4.09
N ILE A 77 -2.25 14.50 -2.88
CA ILE A 77 -3.08 13.35 -2.52
C ILE A 77 -3.88 13.62 -1.26
N GLN A 78 -5.12 13.11 -1.22
CA GLN A 78 -6.01 13.28 -0.06
C GLN A 78 -5.80 12.23 1.03
N ALA A 79 -5.41 11.02 0.62
CA ALA A 79 -5.20 9.90 1.52
C ALA A 79 -4.22 8.91 0.91
N ALA A 80 -3.43 8.28 1.78
CA ALA A 80 -2.52 7.21 1.45
C ALA A 80 -2.89 5.92 2.19
N VAL A 81 -2.73 4.77 1.53
CA VAL A 81 -2.77 3.45 2.17
C VAL A 81 -1.53 2.66 1.77
N LEU A 82 -0.85 2.10 2.77
CA LEU A 82 0.26 1.18 2.62
C LEU A 82 -0.18 -0.22 3.00
N LEU A 83 -0.11 -1.15 2.04
CA LEU A 83 -0.32 -2.58 2.29
C LEU A 83 1.04 -3.27 2.32
N HIS A 84 1.31 -4.04 3.38
CA HIS A 84 2.58 -4.76 3.60
C HIS A 84 3.83 -3.91 3.29
N PRO A 85 4.02 -2.78 3.99
CA PRO A 85 5.07 -1.82 3.66
C PRO A 85 6.45 -2.49 3.65
N GLY A 86 7.26 -2.17 2.64
CA GLY A 86 8.70 -2.43 2.68
C GLY A 86 9.40 -1.58 3.76
N PRO A 87 10.73 -1.62 3.85
CA PRO A 87 11.46 -0.90 4.90
C PRO A 87 11.31 0.62 4.76
N ILE A 88 10.60 1.24 5.73
CA ILE A 88 10.41 2.69 5.86
C ILE A 88 11.27 3.23 7.01
N THR A 89 11.81 4.44 6.94
CA THR A 89 12.54 5.07 8.06
C THR A 89 11.61 5.88 8.98
N VAL A 90 12.07 6.14 10.20
CA VAL A 90 11.35 7.02 11.14
C VAL A 90 11.26 8.45 10.59
N ASP A 91 12.33 8.96 9.99
CA ASP A 91 12.35 10.27 9.33
C ASP A 91 11.31 10.34 8.20
N GLU A 92 11.18 9.25 7.45
CA GLU A 92 10.17 9.12 6.41
C GLU A 92 8.74 9.32 6.97
N ILE A 93 8.39 8.64 8.06
CA ILE A 93 7.09 8.78 8.73
C ILE A 93 6.91 10.17 9.37
N ASN A 94 7.98 10.74 9.93
CA ASN A 94 7.94 12.09 10.52
C ASN A 94 7.63 13.18 9.49
N GLU A 95 7.92 12.98 8.22
CA GLU A 95 7.62 13.96 7.18
C GLU A 95 6.19 13.83 6.60
N VAL A 96 5.42 12.79 6.94
CA VAL A 96 4.05 12.60 6.45
C VAL A 96 3.11 13.72 6.93
N LYS A 97 2.37 14.32 5.99
CA LYS A 97 1.38 15.40 6.19
C LYS A 97 -0.03 15.03 5.74
N THR A 98 -0.18 14.02 4.89
CA THR A 98 -1.47 13.54 4.39
C THR A 98 -2.00 12.41 5.29
N PRO A 99 -3.34 12.29 5.47
CA PRO A 99 -3.95 11.12 6.09
C PRO A 99 -3.39 9.80 5.56
N ILE A 100 -2.90 8.93 6.44
CA ILE A 100 -2.23 7.67 6.07
C ILE A 100 -2.76 6.47 6.84
N SER A 101 -3.03 5.38 6.12
CA SER A 101 -3.21 4.06 6.70
C SER A 101 -2.00 3.17 6.41
N ILE A 102 -1.56 2.41 7.41
CA ILE A 102 -0.48 1.43 7.31
C ILE A 102 -1.01 0.08 7.79
N LEU A 103 -1.24 -0.83 6.85
CA LEU A 103 -1.61 -2.21 7.12
C LEU A 103 -0.36 -3.06 6.96
N GLY A 104 0.11 -3.68 8.04
CA GLY A 104 1.32 -4.51 8.05
C GLY A 104 1.08 -5.95 8.48
N ALA A 105 2.03 -6.82 8.15
CA ALA A 105 2.00 -8.24 8.48
C ALA A 105 2.72 -8.51 9.80
N GLU A 106 2.22 -9.47 10.57
CA GLU A 106 2.92 -9.96 11.76
C GLU A 106 4.24 -10.66 11.40
N ILE A 107 4.23 -11.48 10.35
CA ILE A 107 5.38 -12.29 9.92
C ILE A 107 6.11 -11.55 8.78
N ASP A 108 6.69 -10.39 9.10
CA ASP A 108 7.36 -9.52 8.14
C ASP A 108 8.71 -9.00 8.65
N ARG A 109 9.79 -9.30 7.93
CA ARG A 109 11.13 -8.83 8.26
C ARG A 109 11.43 -7.43 7.72
N ALA A 110 10.73 -7.00 6.67
CA ALA A 110 10.91 -5.68 6.07
C ALA A 110 10.33 -4.58 6.98
N SER A 111 9.16 -4.86 7.56
CA SER A 111 8.44 -3.97 8.48
C SER A 111 7.88 -4.76 9.67
N PRO A 112 8.72 -5.11 10.65
CA PRO A 112 8.29 -5.92 11.78
C PRO A 112 7.30 -5.16 12.69
N PRO A 113 6.47 -5.88 13.46
CA PRO A 113 5.44 -5.31 14.33
C PRO A 113 5.90 -4.16 15.24
N GLU A 114 7.11 -4.26 15.80
CA GLU A 114 7.67 -3.23 16.68
C GLU A 114 7.84 -1.90 15.95
N LYS A 115 8.24 -1.97 14.68
CA LYS A 115 8.44 -0.80 13.84
C LYS A 115 7.12 -0.18 13.40
N LEU A 116 6.13 -1.01 13.08
CA LEU A 116 4.77 -0.54 12.75
C LEU A 116 4.11 0.15 13.95
N LYS A 117 4.30 -0.39 15.16
CA LYS A 117 3.86 0.26 16.40
C LYS A 117 4.53 1.61 16.59
N GLN A 118 5.85 1.69 16.40
CA GLN A 118 6.59 2.95 16.45
C GLN A 118 6.04 3.98 15.45
N PHE A 119 5.70 3.56 14.22
CA PHE A 119 5.09 4.46 13.24
C PHE A 119 3.72 4.96 13.70
N GLY A 120 2.90 4.07 14.27
CA GLY A 120 1.61 4.45 14.86
C GLY A 120 1.75 5.49 15.96
N GLU A 121 2.74 5.34 16.85
CA GLU A 121 3.02 6.32 17.91
C GLU A 121 3.43 7.69 17.35
N ILE A 122 4.34 7.70 16.37
CA ILE A 122 4.80 8.94 15.72
C ILE A 122 3.63 9.66 15.03
N LEU A 123 2.82 8.91 14.27
CA LEU A 123 1.68 9.46 13.54
C LEU A 123 0.58 9.94 14.48
N SER A 124 0.30 9.19 15.56
CA SER A 124 -0.69 9.60 16.57
C SER A 124 -0.28 10.86 17.33
N GLY A 125 1.03 11.15 17.40
CA GLY A 125 1.54 12.41 17.94
C GLY A 125 1.28 13.64 17.05
N LYS A 126 0.85 13.45 15.80
CA LYS A 126 0.56 14.54 14.85
C LYS A 126 -0.94 14.85 14.86
N SER A 127 -1.34 15.92 15.52
CA SER A 127 -2.76 16.31 15.63
C SER A 127 -3.41 16.69 14.29
N GLU A 128 -2.61 16.97 13.26
CA GLU A 128 -3.08 17.42 11.95
C GLU A 128 -3.21 16.28 10.91
N VAL A 129 -2.75 15.06 11.25
CA VAL A 129 -2.73 13.93 10.32
C VAL A 129 -3.55 12.78 10.88
N ASP A 130 -4.67 12.47 10.23
CA ASP A 130 -5.42 11.25 10.48
C ASP A 130 -4.53 10.02 10.16
N CYS A 131 -4.41 9.08 11.11
CA CYS A 131 -3.67 7.85 10.88
C CYS A 131 -4.41 6.59 11.33
N PHE A 132 -4.17 5.49 10.63
CA PHE A 132 -4.64 4.16 11.02
C PHE A 132 -3.56 3.10 10.78
N VAL A 133 -3.06 2.49 11.85
CA VAL A 133 -2.07 1.41 11.76
C VAL A 133 -2.67 0.12 12.29
N LYS A 134 -2.60 -0.95 11.49
CA LYS A 134 -3.09 -2.28 11.86
C LYS A 134 -2.07 -3.34 11.48
N ILE A 135 -1.89 -4.31 12.37
CA ILE A 135 -1.03 -5.47 12.17
C ILE A 135 -1.93 -6.69 12.04
N PHE A 136 -1.81 -7.40 10.92
CA PHE A 136 -2.58 -8.61 10.65
C PHE A 136 -1.83 -9.82 11.22
N PRO A 137 -2.47 -10.61 12.10
CA PRO A 137 -1.84 -11.79 12.69
C PRO A 137 -1.74 -12.93 11.68
N GLY A 138 -0.70 -13.76 11.80
CA GLY A 138 -0.51 -14.99 11.01
C GLY A 138 -0.18 -14.79 9.53
N VAL A 139 -0.17 -13.55 9.02
CA VAL A 139 0.13 -13.27 7.62
C VAL A 139 1.57 -12.86 7.41
N SER A 140 2.09 -13.15 6.22
CA SER A 140 3.44 -12.80 5.78
C SER A 140 3.45 -11.59 4.84
N HIS A 141 4.63 -11.07 4.52
CA HIS A 141 4.78 -9.99 3.54
C HIS A 141 4.06 -10.30 2.21
N GLY A 142 3.35 -9.31 1.65
CA GLY A 142 2.60 -9.49 0.39
C GLY A 142 1.24 -10.19 0.52
N TRP A 143 0.72 -10.44 1.73
CA TRP A 143 -0.52 -11.22 1.92
C TRP A 143 -1.75 -10.66 1.22
N THR A 144 -1.80 -9.37 0.90
CA THR A 144 -2.95 -8.77 0.20
C THR A 144 -2.93 -9.02 -1.31
N VAL A 145 -1.80 -9.50 -1.86
CA VAL A 145 -1.61 -9.68 -3.31
C VAL A 145 -1.14 -11.08 -3.71
N ARG A 146 -0.59 -11.87 -2.78
CA ARG A 146 0.01 -13.19 -3.02
C ARG A 146 -0.60 -14.31 -2.17
N TYR A 147 -1.81 -14.13 -1.69
CA TYR A 147 -2.49 -15.18 -0.94
C TYR A 147 -2.99 -16.29 -1.88
N SER A 148 -3.04 -17.52 -1.38
CA SER A 148 -3.68 -18.62 -2.10
C SER A 148 -5.20 -18.50 -1.94
N LEU A 149 -5.94 -18.69 -3.04
CA LEU A 149 -7.40 -18.77 -3.00
C LEU A 149 -7.91 -20.07 -2.34
N GLU A 150 -7.03 -21.07 -2.21
CA GLU A 150 -7.33 -22.33 -1.53
C GLU A 150 -7.16 -22.23 0.00
N ASP A 151 -6.51 -21.17 0.48
CA ASP A 151 -6.35 -20.89 1.91
C ASP A 151 -7.41 -19.87 2.35
N GLU A 152 -8.52 -20.37 2.90
CA GLU A 152 -9.63 -19.54 3.39
C GLU A 152 -9.19 -18.49 4.42
N SER A 153 -8.18 -18.80 5.25
CA SER A 153 -7.65 -17.84 6.23
C SER A 153 -6.92 -16.71 5.52
N ALA A 154 -6.08 -17.04 4.54
CA ALA A 154 -5.34 -16.04 3.77
C ALA A 154 -6.29 -15.16 2.93
N VAL A 155 -7.33 -15.75 2.32
CA VAL A 155 -8.39 -15.02 1.61
C VAL A 155 -9.08 -14.04 2.56
N LYS A 156 -9.54 -14.51 3.72
CA LYS A 156 -10.24 -13.67 4.69
C LYS A 156 -9.37 -12.51 5.18
N SER A 157 -8.09 -12.76 5.47
CA SER A 157 -7.17 -11.69 5.88
C SER A 157 -6.87 -10.68 4.78
N ALA A 158 -6.81 -11.12 3.51
CA ALA A 158 -6.65 -10.23 2.37
C ALA A 158 -7.89 -9.38 2.13
N GLU A 159 -9.08 -9.99 2.17
CA GLU A 159 -10.37 -9.29 2.06
C GLU A 159 -10.58 -8.28 3.18
N GLU A 160 -10.22 -8.62 4.42
CA GLU A 160 -10.27 -7.72 5.55
C GLU A 160 -9.34 -6.50 5.35
N ALA A 161 -8.12 -6.71 4.85
CA ALA A 161 -7.19 -5.63 4.53
C ALA A 161 -7.71 -4.72 3.40
N HIS A 162 -8.33 -5.30 2.37
CA HIS A 162 -8.98 -4.53 1.30
C HIS A 162 -10.20 -3.75 1.81
N GLY A 163 -10.98 -4.33 2.72
CA GLY A 163 -12.08 -3.66 3.40
C GLY A 163 -11.61 -2.46 4.23
N ASP A 164 -10.57 -2.63 5.04
CA ASP A 164 -9.96 -1.55 5.83
C ASP A 164 -9.45 -0.40 4.94
N MET A 165 -8.82 -0.74 3.81
CA MET A 165 -8.37 0.22 2.80
C MET A 165 -9.54 1.02 2.20
N LEU A 166 -10.62 0.34 1.79
CA LEU A 166 -11.80 1.02 1.24
C LEU A 166 -12.49 1.91 2.28
N ASN A 167 -12.59 1.43 3.52
CA ASN A 167 -13.11 2.22 4.63
C ASN A 167 -12.26 3.46 4.91
N TRP A 168 -10.93 3.33 4.82
CA TRP A 168 -10.01 4.46 4.95
C TRP A 168 -10.25 5.53 3.87
N PHE A 169 -10.31 5.11 2.61
CA PHE A 169 -10.59 6.06 1.52
C PHE A 169 -11.97 6.69 1.65
N THR A 170 -12.99 5.93 2.04
CA THR A 170 -14.34 6.47 2.28
C THR A 170 -14.36 7.51 3.42
N LYS A 171 -13.50 7.35 4.43
CA LYS A 171 -13.35 8.32 5.52
C LYS A 171 -12.65 9.60 5.05
N CYS A 172 -11.58 9.48 4.28
CA CYS A 172 -10.67 10.59 3.98
C CYS A 172 -11.00 11.34 2.68
N VAL A 173 -11.67 10.69 1.73
CA VAL A 173 -12.00 11.25 0.41
C VAL A 173 -13.48 11.64 0.42
N LYS A 174 -13.76 12.92 0.16
CA LYS A 174 -15.11 13.50 0.11
C LYS A 174 -15.40 14.08 -1.26
#